data_AF-A0A6I5A464-F1
#
_entry.id   AF-A0A6I5A464-F1
#
_cell.length_a   1.000
_cell.length_b   1.000
_cell.length_c   1.000
_cell.angle_alpha   90.00
_cell.angle_beta   90.00
_cell.angle_gamma   90.00
#
_symmetry.space_group_name_H-M   'P 1'
#
loop_
_entity.id
_entity.type
_entity.pdbx_description
1 polymer ?
#
loop_
_entity_poly.entity_id
_entity_poly.type
_entity_poly.pdbx_seq_one_letter_code
_entity_poly.pdbx_strand_id
1 'polypeptide(L)'
;MRNSLEFLLSDGHDWVVNKSHLTALGITDTHLHFVFAFMIVLLLYVLIKPIIYWVILLRWDRFASYLVSGIMTLCIVQWLELYQGIRKIGEMEFKDIASSALALILFGSGLALTHIGERLLKTWRQSKSQKPKSV
;
A
#
# COMPACT_ATOMS: atom_id res chain seq x y z
N MET A 1 4.02 6.59 -25.60
CA MET A 1 3.31 7.14 -24.42
C MET A 1 4.09 6.98 -23.09
N ARG A 2 5.40 6.64 -23.12
CA ARG A 2 6.23 6.41 -21.92
C ARG A 2 6.90 7.68 -21.36
N ASN A 3 6.86 8.78 -22.10
CA ASN A 3 7.70 9.97 -21.81
C ASN A 3 7.04 10.99 -20.88
N SER A 4 5.72 10.97 -20.68
CA SER A 4 5.03 11.99 -19.87
C SER A 4 5.16 11.76 -18.36
N LEU A 5 5.29 10.51 -17.91
CA LEU A 5 5.49 10.17 -16.50
C LEU A 5 6.93 10.42 -16.05
N GLU A 6 7.92 10.11 -16.89
CA GLU A 6 9.33 10.44 -16.61
C GLU A 6 9.57 11.96 -16.58
N PHE A 7 8.92 12.72 -17.48
CA PHE A 7 8.95 14.19 -17.46
C PHE A 7 8.35 14.78 -16.18
N LEU A 8 7.21 14.23 -15.70
CA LEU A 8 6.58 14.71 -14.45
C LEU A 8 7.37 14.36 -13.19
N LEU A 9 8.10 13.23 -13.18
CA LEU A 9 8.87 12.77 -12.02
C LEU A 9 10.32 13.27 -11.98
N SER A 10 10.91 13.61 -13.13
CA SER A 10 12.30 14.12 -13.21
C SER A 10 12.35 15.64 -13.35
N ASP A 11 11.57 16.22 -14.26
CA ASP A 11 11.70 17.64 -14.65
C ASP A 11 10.60 18.54 -14.05
N GLY A 12 9.52 17.94 -13.53
CA GLY A 12 8.42 18.70 -12.91
C GLY A 12 8.86 19.52 -11.69
N HIS A 13 9.86 19.05 -10.96
CA HIS A 13 10.41 19.73 -9.78
C HIS A 13 11.28 20.94 -10.17
N ASP A 14 12.02 20.81 -11.27
CA ASP A 14 12.91 21.86 -11.80
C ASP A 14 12.14 23.01 -12.44
N TRP A 15 10.93 22.73 -12.94
CA TRP A 15 10.03 23.75 -13.49
C TRP A 15 9.36 24.61 -12.40
N VAL A 16 9.00 24.02 -11.25
CA VAL A 16 8.31 24.74 -10.16
C VAL A 16 9.29 25.56 -9.31
N VAL A 17 10.55 25.15 -9.24
CA VAL A 17 11.51 25.67 -8.27
C VAL A 17 12.77 26.16 -8.99
N ASN A 18 12.94 27.49 -9.06
CA ASN A 18 14.11 28.10 -9.69
C ASN A 18 15.35 27.94 -8.79
N LYS A 19 16.05 26.80 -8.93
CA LYS A 19 17.14 26.34 -8.03
C LYS A 19 18.26 27.38 -7.83
N SER A 20 18.49 28.27 -8.80
CA SER A 20 19.50 29.33 -8.75
C SER A 20 19.25 30.39 -7.67
N HIS A 21 17.98 30.64 -7.30
CA HIS A 21 17.62 31.59 -6.26
C HIS A 21 17.63 30.97 -4.85
N LEU A 22 17.40 29.65 -4.74
CA LEU A 22 17.37 28.94 -3.46
C LEU A 22 18.75 28.53 -2.96
N THR A 23 19.69 28.27 -3.87
CA THR A 23 21.09 28.00 -3.51
C THR A 23 21.75 29.22 -2.86
N ALA A 24 21.37 30.44 -3.25
CA ALA A 24 21.82 31.67 -2.60
C ALA A 24 21.32 31.82 -1.14
N LEU A 25 20.23 31.14 -0.78
CA LEU A 25 19.67 31.06 0.59
C LEU A 25 20.25 29.90 1.41
N GLY A 26 21.20 29.14 0.87
CA GLY A 26 21.78 27.96 1.53
C GLY A 26 20.86 26.73 1.55
N ILE A 27 19.74 26.76 0.81
CA ILE A 27 18.84 25.63 0.68
C ILE A 27 19.44 24.65 -0.33
N THR A 28 19.84 23.48 0.15
CA THR A 28 20.35 22.41 -0.71
C THR A 28 19.22 21.55 -1.28
N ASP A 29 19.50 20.86 -2.38
CA ASP A 29 18.58 19.95 -3.06
C ASP A 29 17.98 18.88 -2.11
N THR A 30 18.77 18.40 -1.15
CA THR A 30 18.32 17.47 -0.10
C THR A 30 17.19 18.03 0.76
N HIS A 31 17.21 19.33 1.07
CA HIS A 31 16.16 19.97 1.86
C HIS A 31 14.86 20.06 1.07
N LEU A 32 14.93 20.37 -0.23
CA LEU A 32 13.78 20.38 -1.13
C LEU A 32 13.14 18.99 -1.25
N HIS A 33 13.96 17.94 -1.44
CA HIS A 33 13.46 16.56 -1.45
C HIS A 33 12.79 16.17 -0.14
N PHE A 34 13.36 16.55 1.01
CA PHE A 34 12.76 16.29 2.32
C PHE A 34 11.40 16.99 2.48
N VAL A 35 11.32 18.29 2.15
CA VAL A 35 10.07 19.05 2.25
C VAL A 35 9.00 18.47 1.33
N PHE A 36 9.37 18.12 0.10
CA PHE A 36 8.43 17.54 -0.86
C PHE A 36 7.92 16.17 -0.39
N ALA A 37 8.80 15.29 0.09
CA ALA A 37 8.43 14.01 0.67
C ALA A 37 7.50 14.18 1.89
N PHE A 38 7.81 15.13 2.78
CA PHE A 38 6.98 15.44 3.94
C PHE A 38 5.58 15.91 3.53
N MET A 39 5.49 16.81 2.55
CA MET A 39 4.21 17.30 2.02
C MET A 39 3.38 16.18 1.40
N ILE A 40 4.00 15.25 0.67
CA ILE A 40 3.31 14.08 0.12
C ILE A 40 2.74 13.20 1.24
N VAL A 41 3.55 12.89 2.26
CA VAL A 41 3.10 12.06 3.40
C VAL A 41 1.95 12.73 4.15
N LEU A 42 2.02 14.04 4.36
CA LEU A 42 0.96 14.80 5.03
C LEU A 42 -0.33 14.80 4.20
N LEU A 43 -0.23 14.99 2.90
CA LEU A 43 -1.37 14.91 1.98
C LEU A 43 -2.02 13.51 2.00
N LEU A 44 -1.20 12.47 1.90
CA LEU A 44 -1.67 11.08 1.98
C LEU A 44 -2.37 10.79 3.30
N TYR A 45 -1.83 11.28 4.43
CA TYR A 45 -2.47 11.12 5.73
C TYR A 45 -3.86 11.77 5.76
N VAL A 46 -3.99 13.00 5.26
CA VAL A 46 -5.29 13.71 5.21
C VAL A 46 -6.29 12.95 4.34
N LEU A 47 -5.85 12.40 3.20
CA LEU A 47 -6.70 11.61 2.29
C LEU A 47 -7.11 10.25 2.85
N ILE A 48 -6.21 9.56 3.56
CA ILE A 48 -6.45 8.23 4.12
C ILE A 48 -7.30 8.29 5.41
N LYS A 49 -7.16 9.36 6.20
CA LYS A 49 -7.91 9.55 7.46
C LYS A 49 -9.42 9.32 7.34
N PRO A 50 -10.16 9.90 6.38
CA PRO A 50 -11.59 9.62 6.22
C PRO A 50 -11.82 8.14 5.87
N ILE A 51 -11.01 7.54 5.01
CA ILE A 51 -11.15 6.12 4.63
C ILE A 51 -11.06 5.21 5.86
N ILE A 52 -10.07 5.44 6.73
CA ILE A 52 -9.93 4.67 7.98
C ILE A 52 -11.15 4.88 8.89
N TYR A 53 -11.62 6.12 9.04
CA TYR A 53 -12.82 6.41 9.82
C TYR A 53 -14.05 5.65 9.31
N TRP A 54 -14.25 5.61 7.98
CA TRP A 54 -15.32 4.85 7.35
C TRP A 54 -15.19 3.35 7.60
N VAL A 55 -13.99 2.79 7.50
CA VAL A 55 -13.71 1.37 7.78
C VAL A 55 -14.05 1.01 9.22
N ILE A 56 -13.73 1.88 10.19
CA ILE A 56 -14.06 1.69 11.60
C ILE A 56 -15.59 1.76 11.81
N LEU A 57 -16.25 2.77 11.24
CA LEU A 57 -17.70 2.95 11.39
C LEU A 57 -18.49 1.77 10.84
N LEU A 58 -18.06 1.22 9.70
CA LEU A 58 -18.67 0.06 9.07
C LEU A 58 -18.34 -1.27 9.77
N ARG A 59 -17.51 -1.26 10.83
CA ARG A 59 -17.01 -2.46 11.54
C ARG A 59 -16.36 -3.46 10.59
N TRP A 60 -15.58 -2.94 9.66
CA TRP A 60 -14.84 -3.75 8.70
C TRP A 60 -13.51 -4.24 9.30
N ASP A 61 -13.58 -4.82 10.50
CA ASP A 61 -12.42 -5.23 11.32
C ASP A 61 -11.45 -6.11 10.51
N ARG A 62 -12.01 -7.01 9.68
CA ARG A 62 -11.22 -7.90 8.81
C ARG A 62 -10.54 -7.17 7.66
N PHE A 63 -11.19 -6.18 7.06
CA PHE A 63 -10.58 -5.37 6.01
C PHE A 63 -9.46 -4.50 6.60
N ALA A 64 -9.67 -3.93 7.78
CA ALA A 64 -8.64 -3.21 8.51
C ALA A 64 -7.42 -4.11 8.79
N SER A 65 -7.64 -5.33 9.29
CA SER A 65 -6.57 -6.31 9.50
C SER A 65 -5.84 -6.69 8.21
N TYR A 66 -6.56 -6.87 7.09
CA TYR A 66 -5.97 -7.10 5.77
C TYR A 66 -5.09 -5.91 5.34
N LEU A 67 -5.61 -4.70 5.48
CA LEU A 67 -4.91 -3.48 5.08
C LEU A 67 -3.63 -3.27 5.89
N VAL A 68 -3.70 -3.44 7.23
CA VAL A 68 -2.54 -3.33 8.12
C VAL A 68 -1.49 -4.40 7.81
N SER A 69 -1.90 -5.67 7.71
CA SER A 69 -0.98 -6.77 7.40
C SER A 69 -0.36 -6.66 6.01
N GLY A 70 -1.14 -6.20 5.03
CA GLY A 70 -0.67 -5.90 3.67
C GLY A 70 0.36 -4.78 3.62
N ILE A 71 0.10 -3.65 4.29
CA ILE A 71 1.06 -2.55 4.40
C ILE A 71 2.35 -3.02 5.10
N MET A 72 2.21 -3.74 6.21
CA MET A 72 3.37 -4.26 6.95
C MET A 72 4.22 -5.20 6.09
N THR A 73 3.58 -6.06 5.28
CA THR A 73 4.27 -6.93 4.33
C THR A 73 5.02 -6.12 3.28
N LEU A 74 4.40 -5.09 2.69
CA LEU A 74 5.07 -4.18 1.75
C LEU A 74 6.27 -3.50 2.40
N CYS A 75 6.14 -3.00 3.63
CA CYS A 75 7.25 -2.37 4.33
C CYS A 75 8.43 -3.34 4.52
N ILE A 76 8.16 -4.61 4.87
CA ILE A 76 9.19 -5.63 5.02
C ILE A 76 9.86 -5.94 3.68
N VAL A 77 9.07 -6.14 2.62
CA VAL A 77 9.61 -6.43 1.28
C VAL A 77 10.45 -5.27 0.77
N GLN A 78 9.95 -4.04 0.88
CA GLN A 78 10.67 -2.84 0.45
C GLN A 78 11.96 -2.63 1.25
N TRP A 79 11.95 -2.96 2.54
CA TRP A 79 13.15 -2.93 3.38
C TRP A 79 14.19 -3.95 2.91
N LEU A 80 13.78 -5.18 2.59
CA LEU A 80 14.67 -6.22 2.07
C LEU A 80 15.25 -5.84 0.71
N GLU A 81 14.41 -5.31 -0.18
CA GLU A 81 14.81 -4.76 -1.47
C GLU A 81 15.84 -3.64 -1.29
N LEU A 82 15.56 -2.64 -0.46
CA LEU A 82 16.49 -1.54 -0.18
C LEU A 82 17.83 -2.06 0.37
N TYR A 83 17.78 -3.04 1.27
CA TYR A 83 18.98 -3.69 1.81
C TYR A 83 19.81 -4.38 0.72
N GLN A 84 19.16 -5.12 -0.18
CA GLN A 84 19.81 -5.77 -1.33
C GLN A 84 20.44 -4.75 -2.28
N GLY A 85 19.72 -3.65 -2.58
CA GLY A 85 20.20 -2.56 -3.41
C GLY A 85 21.45 -1.88 -2.84
N ILE A 86 21.47 -1.59 -1.53
CA ILE A 86 22.65 -1.00 -0.86
C ILE A 86 23.84 -1.96 -0.92
N ARG A 87 23.61 -3.26 -0.72
CA ARG A 87 24.67 -4.28 -0.76
C ARG A 87 25.07 -4.69 -2.17
N LYS A 88 24.36 -4.23 -3.21
CA LYS A 88 24.51 -4.66 -4.61
C LYS A 88 24.40 -6.19 -4.77
N ILE A 89 23.57 -6.81 -3.92
CA ILE A 89 23.31 -8.25 -3.94
C ILE A 89 21.99 -8.44 -4.68
N GLY A 90 22.06 -8.69 -5.99
CA GLY A 90 20.89 -8.89 -6.86
C GLY A 90 20.65 -7.75 -7.85
N GLU A 91 19.98 -8.08 -8.95
CA GLU A 91 19.49 -7.10 -9.92
C GLU A 91 18.10 -6.67 -9.49
N MET A 92 17.96 -5.44 -8.98
CA MET A 92 16.64 -4.89 -8.65
C MET A 92 15.92 -4.54 -9.94
N GLU A 93 15.03 -5.42 -10.39
CA GLU A 93 14.18 -5.16 -11.55
C GLU A 93 12.81 -4.66 -11.11
N PHE A 94 12.17 -3.85 -11.94
CA PHE A 94 10.78 -3.41 -11.75
C PHE A 94 9.79 -4.59 -11.57
N LYS A 95 10.20 -5.77 -12.02
CA LYS A 95 9.52 -7.05 -11.83
C LYS A 95 9.37 -7.43 -10.36
N ASP A 96 10.28 -7.03 -9.48
CA ASP A 96 10.23 -7.35 -8.04
C ASP A 96 9.10 -6.58 -7.35
N ILE A 97 8.90 -5.31 -7.72
CA ILE A 97 7.77 -4.48 -7.28
C ILE A 97 6.44 -5.07 -7.79
N ALA A 98 6.40 -5.56 -9.04
CA ALA A 98 5.20 -6.20 -9.57
C ALA A 98 4.90 -7.53 -8.84
N SER A 99 5.93 -8.29 -8.47
CA SER A 99 5.82 -9.53 -7.72
C SER A 99 5.26 -9.28 -6.31
N SER A 100 5.73 -8.24 -5.62
CA SER A 100 5.23 -7.87 -4.29
C SER A 100 3.78 -7.38 -4.32
N ALA A 101 3.39 -6.62 -5.34
CA ALA A 101 1.98 -6.26 -5.58
C ALA A 101 1.10 -7.50 -5.83
N LEU A 102 1.58 -8.46 -6.63
CA LEU A 102 0.86 -9.71 -6.91
C LEU A 102 0.70 -10.57 -5.64
N ALA A 103 1.73 -10.66 -4.80
CA ALA A 103 1.67 -11.36 -3.53
C ALA A 103 0.57 -10.78 -2.61
N LEU A 104 0.42 -9.46 -2.61
CA LEU A 104 -0.63 -8.75 -1.87
C LEU A 104 -2.04 -9.10 -2.38
N ILE A 105 -2.21 -9.13 -3.71
CA ILE A 105 -3.48 -9.52 -4.34
C ILE A 105 -3.84 -10.97 -3.99
N LEU A 106 -2.86 -11.89 -4.04
CA LEU A 106 -3.05 -13.29 -3.67
C LEU A 106 -3.39 -13.44 -2.18
N PHE A 107 -2.74 -12.66 -1.31
CA PHE A 107 -3.06 -12.66 0.11
C PHE A 107 -4.49 -12.18 0.36
N GLY A 108 -4.93 -11.12 -0.33
CA GLY A 108 -6.30 -10.61 -0.24
C GLY A 108 -7.35 -11.61 -0.75
N SER A 109 -7.07 -12.29 -1.85
CA SER A 109 -7.97 -13.33 -2.37
C SER A 109 -8.05 -14.54 -1.43
N GLY A 110 -6.95 -14.94 -0.80
CA GLY A 110 -6.94 -15.99 0.23
C GLY A 110 -7.83 -15.64 1.43
N LEU A 111 -7.77 -14.41 1.92
CA LEU A 111 -8.67 -13.95 2.99
C LEU A 111 -10.15 -13.92 2.55
N ALA A 112 -10.43 -13.52 1.31
CA ALA A 112 -11.79 -13.58 0.78
C ALA A 112 -12.31 -15.02 0.72
N LEU A 113 -11.49 -15.97 0.25
CA LEU A 113 -11.85 -17.38 0.17
C LEU A 113 -12.09 -18.00 1.55
N THR A 114 -11.23 -17.72 2.53
CA THR A 114 -11.44 -18.20 3.91
C THR A 114 -12.76 -17.66 4.48
N HIS A 115 -13.11 -16.41 4.20
CA HIS A 115 -14.39 -15.84 4.62
C HIS A 115 -15.59 -16.53 3.97
N ILE A 116 -15.53 -16.80 2.68
CA ILE A 116 -16.59 -17.53 1.97
C ILE A 116 -16.73 -18.94 2.56
N GLY A 117 -15.61 -19.63 2.80
CA GLY A 117 -15.60 -20.95 3.43
C GLY A 117 -16.23 -20.95 4.83
N GLU A 118 -15.88 -19.98 5.68
CA GLU A 118 -16.50 -19.81 7.01
C GLU A 118 -18.01 -19.63 6.92
N ARG A 119 -18.49 -18.81 5.98
CA ARG A 119 -19.93 -18.59 5.79
C ARG A 119 -20.63 -19.86 5.33
N LEU A 120 -20.08 -20.54 4.34
CA LEU A 120 -20.64 -21.80 3.82
C LEU A 120 -20.71 -22.87 4.92
N LEU A 121 -19.65 -23.03 5.70
CA LEU A 121 -19.61 -23.98 6.82
C LEU A 121 -20.65 -23.65 7.91
N LYS A 122 -20.82 -22.36 8.24
CA LYS A 122 -21.84 -21.93 9.21
C LYS A 122 -23.25 -22.23 8.71
N THR A 123 -23.57 -21.88 7.46
CA THR A 123 -24.87 -22.17 6.84
C THR A 123 -25.15 -23.66 6.79
N TRP A 124 -24.15 -24.48 6.44
CA TRP A 124 -24.31 -25.94 6.38
C TRP A 124 -24.55 -26.56 7.76
N ARG A 125 -23.84 -26.10 8.80
CA ARG A 125 -24.07 -26.54 10.18
C ARG A 125 -25.46 -26.14 10.68
N GLN A 126 -25.92 -24.93 10.37
CA GLN A 126 -27.27 -24.47 10.72
C GLN A 126 -28.36 -25.30 10.01
N SER A 127 -28.18 -25.60 8.73
CA SER A 127 -29.09 -26.46 7.96
C SER A 127 -29.18 -27.89 8.53
N LYS A 128 -28.06 -28.47 9.00
CA LYS A 128 -28.07 -29.77 9.69
C LYS A 128 -28.77 -29.73 11.05
N SER A 129 -28.67 -28.63 11.79
CA SER A 129 -29.26 -28.50 13.13
C SER A 129 -30.76 -28.18 13.11
N GLN A 130 -31.28 -27.70 11.98
CA GLN A 130 -32.71 -27.37 11.77
C GLN A 130 -33.54 -28.54 11.19
N LYS A 131 -33.18 -29.80 11.45
CA LYS A 131 -34.13 -30.92 11.27
C LYS A 131 -34.87 -31.22 12.59
N PRO A 132 -36.01 -30.56 12.92
CA PRO A 132 -36.89 -31.03 13.97
C PRO A 132 -37.91 -32.05 13.44
N LYS A 133 -37.90 -33.22 14.10
CA LYS A 133 -38.93 -34.25 14.30
C LYS A 133 -40.04 -34.38 13.24
N SER A 134 -40.01 -35.50 12.53
CA SER A 134 -41.18 -36.09 11.88
C SER A 134 -42.32 -36.21 12.90
N VAL A 135 -43.43 -35.50 12.63
CA VAL A 135 -44.74 -35.76 13.25
C VAL A 135 -45.30 -37.04 12.66
#